data_AF-A0A968H0V7-F1
#
_entry.id   AF-A0A968H0V7-F1
#
_cell.length_a   1.000
_cell.length_b   1.000
_cell.length_c   1.000
_cell.angle_alpha   90.00
_cell.angle_beta   90.00
_cell.angle_gamma   90.00
#
_symmetry.space_group_name_H-M   'P 1'
#
loop_
_entity.id
_entity.type
_entity.pdbx_description
1 polymer ?
#
loop_
_entity_poly.entity_id
_entity_poly.type
_entity_poly.pdbx_seq_one_letter_code
_entity_poly.pdbx_strand_id
1 'polypeptide(L)'
;MRATCHSWAEPGLNGAGQDPGEESCIWRGVGGGDRRGERWHVGAPSTHGSEAPSWDTGSVKEGAASAPQAPSRQAATPHGTVEEIRIAKRTGFCYGVREAIDKAKESSAGGKKTHTLGQVVHNEGVIRDLQTLGIATVDTLDDVNEGAAVVIRAHGVRPEVMERANARGLEVIDGTCTWVIQEQKEIVKLVEEGYTIVLLGTPKHPEVVGLLGFAPDAIVVDEGEDWDQIPRKKKMALISQSTQPPWKFEKLAAFMVGRSHELKIVNTVCPVTIRRQEDTIEAAREVDLMVVVGGRSSANTKELTRLCGIAGTRAIQIEGVRDLEDGGPFEGARVVGVTGGTSTPIEDLHAVAKRILELAGTPDARANAEAKADAAFAEAATPAGRTTSLPAANVPTVAAG
;
A
#
# COMPACT_ATOMS: atom_id res chain seq x y z
N MET A 1 3.79 -16.96 31.75
CA MET A 1 3.19 -16.03 30.77
C MET A 1 2.13 -16.80 30.02
N ARG A 2 0.87 -16.33 30.07
CA ARG A 2 -0.17 -16.79 29.13
C ARG A 2 -0.30 -15.70 28.07
N ALA A 3 0.03 -16.04 26.83
CA ALA A 3 -0.26 -15.21 25.67
C ALA A 3 -1.40 -15.91 24.93
N THR A 4 -2.52 -15.24 24.75
CA THR A 4 -3.62 -15.71 23.90
C THR A 4 -3.53 -14.98 22.56
N CYS A 5 -3.52 -15.75 21.47
CA CYS A 5 -3.47 -15.22 20.11
C CYS A 5 -4.83 -15.52 19.46
N HIS A 6 -5.48 -14.49 18.93
CA HIS A 6 -6.70 -14.65 18.14
C HIS A 6 -6.34 -14.30 16.68
N SER A 7 -6.46 -15.27 15.78
CA SER A 7 -6.37 -15.03 14.33
C SER A 7 -7.77 -14.89 13.74
N TRP A 8 -7.99 -13.84 12.95
CA TRP A 8 -9.29 -13.60 12.33
C TRP A 8 -9.49 -14.48 11.08
N ALA A 9 -10.56 -15.26 11.07
CA ALA A 9 -11.13 -15.83 9.85
C ALA A 9 -12.14 -14.84 9.24
N GLU A 10 -12.32 -14.87 7.92
CA GLU A 10 -13.30 -14.05 7.22
C GLU A 10 -14.73 -14.31 7.75
N PRO A 11 -15.60 -13.29 7.82
CA PRO A 11 -17.02 -13.54 8.02
C PRO A 11 -17.61 -14.12 6.72
N GLY A 12 -17.60 -15.45 6.63
CA GLY A 12 -18.22 -16.22 5.56
C GLY A 12 -19.58 -16.75 5.97
N LEU A 13 -20.62 -16.29 5.25
CA LEU A 13 -21.83 -17.01 4.86
C LEU A 13 -21.92 -18.47 5.39
N ASN A 14 -22.56 -18.66 6.54
CA ASN A 14 -23.36 -19.86 6.83
C ASN A 14 -24.25 -19.58 8.04
N GLY A 15 -25.55 -19.83 7.87
CA GLY A 15 -26.48 -19.88 8.97
C GLY A 15 -26.19 -21.07 9.89
N ALA A 16 -26.68 -20.95 11.12
CA ALA A 16 -26.53 -21.86 12.25
C ALA A 16 -25.22 -21.69 13.04
N GLY A 17 -25.38 -21.22 14.28
CA GLY A 17 -24.30 -20.90 15.20
C GLY A 17 -23.51 -22.11 15.66
N GLN A 18 -22.20 -21.88 15.80
CA GLN A 18 -21.30 -22.59 16.70
C GLN A 18 -20.22 -21.59 17.12
N ASP A 19 -20.03 -21.47 18.43
CA ASP A 19 -19.02 -20.66 19.09
C ASP A 19 -17.64 -21.28 18.84
N PRO A 20 -16.61 -20.56 18.36
CA PRO A 20 -15.29 -21.13 18.20
C PRO A 20 -14.58 -21.20 19.56
N GLY A 21 -14.32 -22.42 20.02
CA GLY A 21 -13.67 -22.69 21.30
C GLY A 21 -12.25 -22.14 21.40
N GLU A 22 -11.87 -21.76 22.63
CA GLU A 22 -10.51 -21.35 23.01
C GLU A 22 -9.49 -22.47 22.74
N GLU A 23 -8.67 -22.35 21.70
CA GLU A 23 -7.48 -23.18 21.56
C GLU A 23 -6.23 -22.45 22.08
N SER A 24 -5.61 -23.02 23.11
CA SER A 24 -4.32 -22.58 23.63
C SER A 24 -3.19 -23.02 22.69
N CYS A 25 -2.62 -22.10 21.92
CA CYS A 25 -1.37 -22.33 21.18
C CYS A 25 -0.18 -22.37 22.15
N ILE A 26 0.29 -23.58 22.48
CA ILE A 26 1.56 -23.79 23.20
C ILE A 26 2.70 -23.67 22.19
N TRP A 27 3.40 -22.52 22.20
CA TRP A 27 4.68 -22.38 21.50
C TRP A 27 5.75 -23.20 22.23
N ARG A 28 6.22 -24.30 21.61
CA ARG A 28 7.43 -24.99 22.04
C ARG A 28 8.64 -24.19 21.56
N GLY A 29 9.26 -23.45 22.48
CA GLY A 29 10.55 -22.82 22.26
C GLY A 29 11.62 -23.87 21.94
N VAL A 30 12.34 -23.67 20.84
CA VAL A 30 13.55 -24.43 20.54
C VAL A 30 14.62 -23.95 21.53
N GLY A 31 14.97 -24.83 22.46
CA GLY A 31 15.97 -24.60 23.50
C GLY A 31 17.36 -24.39 22.89
N GLY A 32 18.14 -23.52 23.55
CA GLY A 32 19.48 -23.15 23.15
C GLY A 32 20.49 -24.31 23.12
N GLY A 33 21.45 -24.16 22.22
CA GLY A 33 22.62 -25.01 22.09
C GLY A 33 23.86 -24.18 21.77
N ASP A 34 24.64 -23.95 22.81
CA ASP A 34 26.11 -23.83 22.88
C ASP A 34 26.89 -22.76 22.09
N ARG A 35 27.75 -22.06 22.84
CA ARG A 35 28.69 -21.02 22.42
C ARG A 35 30.02 -21.65 22.02
N ARG A 36 30.44 -21.50 20.76
CA ARG A 36 31.86 -21.39 20.32
C ARG A 36 31.81 -20.59 19.02
N GLY A 37 32.40 -19.41 18.88
CA GLY A 37 33.75 -19.02 19.24
C GLY A 37 34.55 -18.86 17.94
N GLU A 38 34.17 -17.93 17.06
CA GLU A 38 34.95 -17.62 15.86
C GLU A 38 35.26 -16.13 15.79
N ARG A 39 36.56 -15.88 15.74
CA ARG A 39 37.25 -14.61 15.85
C ARG A 39 37.46 -14.09 14.44
N TRP A 40 36.82 -12.98 14.08
CA TRP A 40 37.05 -12.31 12.81
C TRP A 40 38.44 -11.66 12.81
N HIS A 41 39.37 -12.24 12.04
CA HIS A 41 40.67 -11.65 11.77
C HIS A 41 40.53 -10.62 10.65
N VAL A 42 40.91 -9.38 10.96
CA VAL A 42 41.02 -8.26 10.03
C VAL A 42 42.37 -8.39 9.32
N GLY A 43 42.35 -8.63 8.01
CA GLY A 43 43.55 -8.69 7.16
C GLY A 43 43.61 -7.48 6.22
N ALA A 44 44.68 -6.71 6.31
CA ALA A 44 45.10 -5.70 5.34
C ALA A 44 46.57 -5.98 4.96
N PRO A 45 47.13 -5.32 3.93
CA PRO A 45 47.12 -5.78 2.55
C PRO A 45 48.50 -6.28 2.09
N SER A 46 48.55 -7.19 1.12
CA SER A 46 49.80 -7.62 0.49
C SER A 46 50.15 -6.75 -0.72
N THR A 47 51.35 -6.16 -0.65
CA THR A 47 52.04 -5.43 -1.72
C THR A 47 52.69 -6.41 -2.68
N HIS A 48 52.27 -6.45 -3.95
CA HIS A 48 53.09 -6.96 -5.06
C HIS A 48 53.01 -5.97 -6.22
N GLY A 49 54.16 -5.38 -6.53
CA GLY A 49 54.37 -4.68 -7.78
C GLY A 49 55.00 -5.62 -8.80
N SER A 50 54.75 -5.33 -10.08
CA SER A 50 55.69 -5.57 -11.18
C SER A 50 55.12 -5.00 -12.48
N GLU A 51 55.86 -4.03 -13.02
CA GLU A 51 56.20 -3.88 -14.44
C GLU A 51 55.13 -3.39 -15.43
N ALA A 52 55.29 -2.11 -15.79
CA ALA A 52 54.75 -1.51 -17.02
C ALA A 52 55.79 -1.65 -18.15
N PRO A 53 55.40 -1.98 -19.39
CA PRO A 53 56.30 -1.87 -20.53
C PRO A 53 56.28 -0.45 -21.10
N SER A 54 57.49 0.10 -21.23
CA SER A 54 57.81 1.29 -22.01
C SER A 54 57.53 1.08 -23.50
N TRP A 55 56.98 2.10 -24.16
CA TRP A 55 57.02 2.20 -25.62
C TRP A 55 57.57 3.55 -26.04
N ASP A 56 58.42 3.43 -27.04
CA ASP A 56 59.46 4.31 -27.51
C ASP A 56 58.89 5.49 -28.33
N THR A 57 59.52 6.65 -28.19
CA THR A 57 59.15 7.88 -28.88
C THR A 57 59.76 7.90 -30.29
N GLY A 58 59.00 7.40 -31.27
CA GLY A 58 59.34 7.46 -32.69
C GLY A 58 58.52 8.53 -33.45
N SER A 59 59.17 9.63 -33.81
CA SER A 59 58.65 10.66 -34.71
C SER A 59 58.38 10.11 -36.12
N VAL A 60 57.16 10.25 -36.64
CA VAL A 60 56.87 10.11 -38.08
C VAL A 60 55.88 11.18 -38.57
N LYS A 61 56.43 12.03 -39.42
CA LYS A 61 55.90 12.96 -40.44
C LYS A 61 54.39 12.99 -40.72
N GLU A 62 53.88 14.23 -40.72
CA GLU A 62 52.58 14.65 -41.27
C GLU A 62 52.46 14.31 -42.77
N GLY A 63 51.37 13.62 -43.11
CA GLY A 63 50.94 13.36 -44.47
C GLY A 63 49.42 13.46 -44.54
N ALA A 64 48.91 14.46 -45.26
CA ALA A 64 47.50 14.68 -45.48
C ALA A 64 46.88 13.51 -46.26
N ALA A 65 45.90 12.83 -45.66
CA ALA A 65 45.04 11.86 -46.33
C ALA A 65 43.59 12.10 -45.90
N SER A 66 42.72 12.30 -46.89
CA SER A 66 41.28 12.51 -46.76
C SER A 66 40.60 11.38 -46.00
N ALA A 67 39.87 11.72 -44.93
CA ALA A 67 39.07 10.78 -44.16
C ALA A 67 37.96 10.15 -45.03
N PRO A 68 37.72 8.83 -44.97
CA PRO A 68 36.54 8.23 -45.57
C PRO A 68 35.31 8.65 -44.77
N GLN A 69 34.29 9.17 -45.47
CA GLN A 69 32.99 9.48 -44.86
C GLN A 69 32.40 8.19 -44.28
N ALA A 70 32.23 8.15 -42.96
CA ALA A 70 31.47 7.10 -42.31
C ALA A 70 30.03 7.12 -42.83
N PRO A 71 29.40 5.97 -43.11
CA PRO A 71 28.00 5.96 -43.49
C PRO A 71 27.19 6.55 -42.34
N SER A 72 26.28 7.48 -42.68
CA SER A 72 25.36 8.07 -41.71
C SER A 72 24.63 6.94 -40.98
N ARG A 73 24.97 6.72 -39.71
CA ARG A 73 24.07 6.01 -38.81
C ARG A 73 22.82 6.88 -38.77
N GLN A 74 21.78 6.48 -39.51
CA GLN A 74 20.43 6.85 -39.12
C GLN A 74 20.35 6.46 -37.64
N ALA A 75 20.20 7.46 -36.77
CA ALA A 75 19.95 7.21 -35.37
C ALA A 75 18.67 6.38 -35.35
N ALA A 76 18.82 5.07 -35.10
CA ALA A 76 17.69 4.22 -34.80
C ALA A 76 17.00 4.92 -33.64
N THR A 77 15.77 5.37 -33.85
CA THR A 77 14.91 5.82 -32.76
C THR A 77 15.05 4.75 -31.69
N PRO A 78 15.43 5.07 -30.43
CA PRO A 78 15.56 4.03 -29.41
C PRO A 78 14.20 3.34 -29.33
N HIS A 79 14.11 2.15 -29.90
CA HIS A 79 12.89 1.38 -29.85
C HIS A 79 12.82 0.88 -28.42
N GLY A 80 11.68 1.13 -27.77
CA GLY A 80 11.47 0.63 -26.43
C GLY A 80 11.51 -0.90 -26.41
N THR A 81 11.89 -1.46 -25.26
CA THR A 81 12.07 -2.91 -25.08
C THR A 81 10.84 -3.60 -24.51
N VAL A 82 9.84 -2.85 -24.04
CA VAL A 82 8.69 -3.41 -23.33
C VAL A 82 7.76 -4.13 -24.32
N GLU A 83 7.56 -5.43 -24.11
CA GLU A 83 6.70 -6.32 -24.91
C GLU A 83 5.33 -6.53 -24.24
N GLU A 84 5.34 -6.54 -22.91
CA GLU A 84 4.21 -6.96 -22.08
C GLU A 84 4.10 -6.08 -20.82
N ILE A 85 2.86 -5.76 -20.46
CA ILE A 85 2.51 -5.16 -19.17
C ILE A 85 1.65 -6.13 -18.38
N ARG A 86 1.93 -6.25 -17.08
CA ARG A 86 1.06 -6.97 -16.13
C ARG A 86 0.56 -6.00 -15.07
N ILE A 87 -0.71 -6.11 -14.70
CA ILE A 87 -1.25 -5.40 -13.55
C ILE A 87 -1.42 -6.41 -12.42
N ALA A 88 -0.86 -6.10 -11.24
CA ALA A 88 -0.93 -6.99 -10.09
C ALA A 88 -2.38 -7.28 -9.69
N LYS A 89 -2.65 -8.50 -9.25
CA LYS A 89 -3.94 -8.90 -8.69
C LYS A 89 -4.24 -8.09 -7.43
N ARG A 90 -5.52 -8.02 -7.06
CA ARG A 90 -6.08 -7.36 -5.87
C ARG A 90 -5.47 -5.97 -5.68
N THR A 91 -5.40 -5.21 -6.77
CA THR A 91 -4.95 -3.82 -6.80
C THR A 91 -6.13 -2.85 -6.90
N GLY A 92 -5.86 -1.54 -6.90
CA GLY A 92 -6.88 -0.50 -6.94
C GLY A 92 -7.41 -0.10 -5.57
N PHE A 93 -8.56 0.57 -5.51
CA PHE A 93 -9.21 0.89 -4.24
C PHE A 93 -9.53 -0.36 -3.42
N CYS A 94 -9.28 -0.31 -2.10
CA CYS A 94 -9.88 -1.26 -1.19
C CYS A 94 -11.37 -0.96 -0.98
N TYR A 95 -12.11 -1.94 -0.45
CA TYR A 95 -13.55 -1.81 -0.19
C TYR A 95 -13.91 -0.59 0.66
N GLY A 96 -13.25 -0.39 1.80
CA GLY A 96 -13.60 0.72 2.70
C GLY A 96 -13.43 2.09 2.05
N VAL A 97 -12.41 2.25 1.20
CA VAL A 97 -12.21 3.47 0.41
C VAL A 97 -13.33 3.64 -0.62
N ARG A 98 -13.64 2.58 -1.36
CA ARG A 98 -14.72 2.60 -2.37
C ARG A 98 -16.08 2.93 -1.74
N GLU A 99 -16.41 2.28 -0.63
CA GLU A 99 -17.66 2.48 0.09
C GLU A 99 -17.82 3.94 0.56
N ALA A 100 -16.75 4.56 1.08
CA ALA A 100 -16.78 5.97 1.47
C ALA A 100 -17.02 6.91 0.27
N ILE A 101 -16.42 6.61 -0.89
CA ILE A 101 -16.62 7.37 -2.13
C ILE A 101 -18.06 7.19 -2.65
N ASP A 102 -18.55 5.96 -2.67
CA ASP A 102 -19.87 5.64 -3.21
C ASP A 102 -20.98 6.27 -2.34
N LYS A 103 -20.86 6.19 -1.01
CA LYS A 103 -21.75 6.91 -0.08
C LYS A 103 -21.79 8.42 -0.33
N ALA A 104 -20.64 9.03 -0.65
CA ALA A 104 -20.59 10.45 -0.98
C ALA A 104 -21.30 10.77 -2.30
N LYS A 105 -21.10 9.93 -3.32
CA LYS A 105 -21.77 10.06 -4.62
C LYS A 105 -23.28 9.87 -4.52
N GLU A 106 -23.73 8.87 -3.76
CA GLU A 106 -25.14 8.59 -3.52
C GLU A 106 -25.83 9.75 -2.81
N SER A 107 -25.20 10.32 -1.77
CA SER A 107 -25.74 11.49 -1.06
C SER A 107 -25.90 12.70 -1.98
N SER A 108 -24.86 13.01 -2.79
CA SER A 108 -24.90 14.12 -3.74
C SER A 108 -25.97 13.89 -4.83
N ALA A 109 -26.05 12.67 -5.37
CA ALA A 109 -27.07 12.30 -6.36
C ALA A 109 -28.50 12.39 -5.80
N GLY A 110 -28.67 12.20 -4.49
CA GLY A 110 -29.92 12.44 -3.76
C GLY A 110 -30.29 13.92 -3.59
N GLY A 111 -29.50 14.86 -4.13
CA GLY A 111 -29.74 16.30 -4.09
C GLY A 111 -29.24 17.00 -2.83
N LYS A 112 -28.48 16.31 -1.97
CA LYS A 112 -27.90 16.90 -0.76
C LYS A 112 -26.60 17.63 -1.07
N LYS A 113 -26.42 18.83 -0.49
CA LYS A 113 -25.12 19.49 -0.47
C LYS A 113 -24.17 18.66 0.39
N THR A 114 -23.23 17.98 -0.26
CA THR A 114 -22.43 16.92 0.34
C THR A 114 -20.98 17.38 0.49
N HIS A 115 -20.40 17.12 1.66
CA HIS A 115 -19.00 17.39 1.94
C HIS A 115 -18.32 16.12 2.45
N THR A 116 -17.01 16.03 2.27
CA THR A 116 -16.16 14.99 2.86
C THR A 116 -15.29 15.63 3.94
N LEU A 117 -15.24 15.05 5.14
CA LEU A 117 -14.41 15.56 6.22
C LEU A 117 -12.98 15.03 6.07
N GLY A 118 -12.09 15.91 5.63
CA GLY A 118 -10.78 15.58 5.12
C GLY A 118 -10.83 14.84 3.79
N GLN A 119 -9.67 14.65 3.19
CA GLN A 119 -9.55 13.88 1.94
C GLN A 119 -10.02 12.43 2.16
N VAL A 120 -10.99 11.98 1.36
CA VAL A 120 -11.46 10.58 1.32
C VAL A 120 -10.34 9.65 0.88
N VAL A 121 -9.55 10.11 -0.09
CA VAL A 121 -8.32 9.46 -0.57
C VAL A 121 -7.26 10.51 -0.87
N HIS A 122 -6.00 10.13 -0.76
CA HIS A 122 -4.86 10.94 -1.22
C HIS A 122 -4.63 10.72 -2.73
N ASN A 123 -5.60 11.11 -3.57
CA ASN A 123 -5.52 11.08 -5.03
C ASN A 123 -6.22 12.31 -5.63
N GLU A 124 -5.45 13.15 -6.34
CA GLU A 124 -5.96 14.42 -6.88
C GLU A 124 -7.03 14.26 -7.96
N GLY A 125 -6.92 13.20 -8.78
CA GLY A 125 -7.91 12.89 -9.82
C GLY A 125 -9.27 12.62 -9.19
N VAL A 126 -9.29 11.76 -8.16
CA VAL A 126 -10.51 11.40 -7.44
C VAL A 126 -11.10 12.61 -6.71
N ILE A 127 -10.26 13.45 -6.09
CA ILE A 127 -10.73 14.70 -5.47
C ILE A 127 -11.41 15.60 -6.51
N ARG A 128 -10.82 15.74 -7.70
CA ARG A 128 -11.40 16.52 -8.80
C ARG A 128 -12.73 15.92 -9.27
N ASP A 129 -12.80 14.60 -9.42
CA ASP A 129 -14.02 13.92 -9.84
C ASP A 129 -15.15 14.14 -8.83
N LEU A 130 -14.87 14.03 -7.53
CA LEU A 130 -15.83 14.37 -6.47
C LEU A 130 -16.31 15.83 -6.57
N GLN A 131 -15.39 16.78 -6.81
CA GLN A 131 -15.75 18.19 -6.97
C GLN A 131 -16.66 18.44 -8.18
N THR A 132 -16.44 17.74 -9.31
CA THR A 132 -17.34 17.87 -10.48
C THR A 132 -18.75 17.35 -10.19
N LEU A 133 -18.88 16.41 -9.26
CA LEU A 133 -20.15 15.92 -8.72
C LEU A 133 -20.72 16.78 -7.58
N GLY A 134 -20.16 17.97 -7.34
CA GLY A 134 -20.60 18.90 -6.30
C GLY A 134 -20.22 18.50 -4.87
N ILE A 135 -19.32 17.53 -4.70
CA ILE A 135 -18.85 17.06 -3.39
C ILE A 135 -17.55 17.77 -3.04
N ALA A 136 -17.61 18.66 -2.05
CA ALA A 136 -16.44 19.40 -1.59
C ALA A 136 -15.71 18.67 -0.44
N THR A 137 -14.39 18.83 -0.35
CA THR A 137 -13.62 18.42 0.83
C THR A 137 -13.47 19.60 1.78
N VAL A 138 -13.67 19.37 3.07
CA VAL A 138 -13.52 20.35 4.15
C VAL A 138 -12.57 19.82 5.21
N ASP A 139 -11.78 20.69 5.83
CA ASP A 139 -10.84 20.26 6.89
C ASP A 139 -11.50 20.27 8.27
N THR A 140 -12.45 21.17 8.49
CA THR A 140 -13.25 21.26 9.72
C THR A 140 -14.73 21.24 9.40
N LEU A 141 -15.53 20.75 10.35
CA LEU A 141 -16.98 20.86 10.27
C LEU A 141 -17.43 22.33 10.17
N ASP A 142 -16.64 23.31 10.65
CA ASP A 142 -17.00 24.74 10.63
C ASP A 142 -17.23 25.29 9.23
N ASP A 143 -16.66 24.65 8.21
CA ASP A 143 -16.84 25.02 6.81
C ASP A 143 -18.14 24.46 6.21
N VAL A 144 -18.92 23.71 6.99
CA VAL A 144 -20.14 23.03 6.55
C VAL A 144 -21.38 23.74 7.11
N ASN A 145 -22.28 24.16 6.22
CA ASN A 145 -23.55 24.75 6.63
C ASN A 145 -24.50 23.72 7.25
N GLU A 146 -25.36 24.16 8.17
CA GLU A 146 -26.42 23.32 8.76
C GLU A 146 -27.31 22.68 7.69
N GLY A 147 -27.77 21.44 7.93
CA GLY A 147 -28.60 20.67 7.01
C GLY A 147 -27.86 20.05 5.81
N ALA A 148 -26.56 20.33 5.64
CA ALA A 148 -25.70 19.65 4.67
C ALA A 148 -25.30 18.25 5.16
N ALA A 149 -24.91 17.39 4.21
CA ALA A 149 -24.34 16.09 4.52
C ALA A 149 -22.81 16.18 4.68
N VAL A 150 -22.29 15.44 5.66
CA VAL A 150 -20.86 15.25 5.87
C VAL A 150 -20.52 13.77 5.87
N VAL A 151 -19.66 13.36 4.95
CA VAL A 151 -19.16 11.99 4.83
C VAL A 151 -17.87 11.87 5.60
N ILE A 152 -17.85 10.93 6.54
CA ILE A 152 -16.67 10.54 7.28
C ILE A 152 -15.86 9.56 6.43
N ARG A 153 -14.57 9.86 6.24
CA ARG A 153 -13.69 9.02 5.43
C ARG A 153 -13.37 7.67 6.08
N ALA A 154 -12.90 6.71 5.27
CA ALA A 154 -12.63 5.32 5.65
C ALA A 154 -11.75 5.12 6.91
N HIS A 155 -10.87 6.07 7.20
CA HIS A 155 -10.00 6.06 8.38
C HIS A 155 -10.74 6.29 9.71
N GLY A 156 -11.99 6.74 9.65
CA GLY A 156 -12.77 7.16 10.81
C GLY A 156 -12.31 8.50 11.39
N VAL A 157 -12.97 8.86 12.49
CA VAL A 157 -12.70 10.06 13.29
C VAL A 157 -12.88 9.72 14.77
N ARG A 158 -12.47 10.64 15.64
CA ARG A 158 -12.75 10.51 17.07
C ARG A 158 -14.25 10.63 17.35
N PRO A 159 -14.78 10.00 18.42
CA PRO A 159 -16.21 10.08 18.78
C PRO A 159 -16.74 11.50 18.88
N GLU A 160 -15.95 12.44 19.44
CA GLU A 160 -16.40 13.82 19.67
C GLU A 160 -16.65 14.58 18.36
N VAL A 161 -16.02 14.16 17.26
CA VAL A 161 -16.26 14.73 15.92
C VAL A 161 -17.64 14.33 15.41
N MET A 162 -18.05 13.08 15.63
CA MET A 162 -19.38 12.59 15.26
C MET A 162 -20.47 13.29 16.07
N GLU A 163 -20.27 13.40 17.38
CA GLU A 163 -21.18 14.11 18.29
C GLU A 163 -21.36 15.57 17.88
N ARG A 164 -20.25 16.26 17.58
CA ARG A 164 -20.25 17.65 17.12
C ARG A 164 -21.00 17.83 15.81
N ALA A 165 -20.82 16.92 14.85
CA ALA A 165 -21.51 16.99 13.57
C ALA A 165 -23.03 16.84 13.75
N ASN A 166 -23.47 15.86 14.55
CA ASN A 166 -24.88 15.67 14.88
C ASN A 166 -25.47 16.87 15.63
N ALA A 167 -24.76 17.41 16.63
CA ALA A 167 -25.20 18.57 17.42
C ALA A 167 -25.38 19.85 16.56
N ARG A 168 -24.72 19.91 15.40
CA ARG A 168 -24.85 21.00 14.43
C ARG A 168 -25.92 20.79 13.36
N GLY A 169 -26.74 19.73 13.48
CA GLY A 169 -27.78 19.44 12.52
C GLY A 169 -27.24 18.99 11.15
N LEU A 170 -26.01 18.45 11.10
CA LEU A 170 -25.46 17.87 9.88
C LEU A 170 -25.97 16.44 9.70
N GLU A 171 -26.20 16.04 8.46
CA GLU A 171 -26.46 14.65 8.12
C GLU A 171 -25.12 13.91 8.07
N VAL A 172 -24.83 13.12 9.11
CA VAL A 172 -23.57 12.38 9.22
C VAL A 172 -23.68 11.06 8.46
N ILE A 173 -22.86 10.90 7.44
CA ILE A 173 -22.73 9.68 6.66
C ILE A 173 -21.43 9.00 7.06
N ASP A 174 -21.53 7.93 7.84
CA ASP A 174 -20.36 7.20 8.31
C ASP A 174 -19.78 6.31 7.20
N GLY A 175 -18.70 6.78 6.58
CA GLY A 175 -17.91 6.03 5.62
C GLY A 175 -16.71 5.33 6.25
N THR A 176 -16.61 5.24 7.58
CA THR A 176 -15.53 4.50 8.26
C THR A 176 -15.50 3.04 7.79
N CYS A 177 -14.32 2.54 7.44
CA CYS A 177 -14.17 1.17 6.99
C CYS A 177 -14.56 0.19 8.10
N THR A 178 -15.28 -0.89 7.74
CA THR A 178 -15.69 -1.91 8.71
C THR A 178 -14.53 -2.48 9.52
N TRP A 179 -13.34 -2.63 8.94
CA TRP A 179 -12.15 -3.09 9.68
C TRP A 179 -11.70 -2.09 10.75
N VAL A 180 -11.74 -0.79 10.44
CA VAL A 180 -11.44 0.28 11.40
C VAL A 180 -12.51 0.33 12.50
N ILE A 181 -13.79 0.12 12.17
CA ILE A 181 -14.86 0.01 13.18
C ILE A 181 -14.60 -1.17 14.13
N GLN A 182 -14.09 -2.30 13.63
CA GLN A 182 -13.73 -3.43 14.49
C GLN A 182 -12.52 -3.12 15.38
N GLU A 183 -11.51 -2.42 14.86
CA GLU A 183 -10.40 -1.90 15.67
C GLU A 183 -10.90 -1.05 16.83
N GLN A 184 -11.79 -0.08 16.54
CA GLN A 184 -12.38 0.79 17.57
C GLN A 184 -13.09 -0.02 18.65
N LYS A 185 -13.91 -1.00 18.26
CA LYS A 185 -14.63 -1.88 19.22
C LYS A 185 -13.69 -2.70 20.09
N GLU A 186 -12.63 -3.26 19.52
CA GLU A 186 -11.67 -4.04 20.28
C GLU A 186 -10.85 -3.16 21.22
N ILE A 187 -10.48 -1.94 20.81
CA ILE A 187 -9.85 -0.96 21.69
C ILE A 187 -10.73 -0.67 22.90
N VAL A 188 -12.02 -0.35 22.68
CA VAL A 188 -12.97 -0.06 23.78
C VAL A 188 -13.02 -1.22 24.77
N LYS A 189 -13.19 -2.44 24.27
CA LYS A 189 -13.21 -3.66 25.10
C LYS A 189 -11.92 -3.82 25.91
N LEU A 190 -10.75 -3.65 25.29
CA LEU A 190 -9.46 -3.79 25.98
C LEU A 190 -9.26 -2.71 27.05
N VAL A 191 -9.72 -1.48 26.79
CA VAL A 191 -9.71 -0.39 27.77
C VAL A 191 -10.62 -0.71 28.96
N GLU A 192 -11.85 -1.18 28.71
CA GLU A 192 -12.81 -1.60 29.75
C GLU A 192 -12.27 -2.75 30.62
N GLU A 193 -11.52 -3.66 30.02
CA GLU A 193 -10.84 -4.75 30.73
C GLU A 193 -9.54 -4.32 31.46
N GLY A 194 -9.18 -3.04 31.41
CA GLY A 194 -8.08 -2.43 32.14
C GLY A 194 -6.69 -2.68 31.55
N TYR A 195 -6.58 -2.91 30.23
CA TYR A 195 -5.28 -3.01 29.56
C TYR A 195 -4.74 -1.63 29.19
N THR A 196 -3.43 -1.43 29.38
CA THR A 196 -2.72 -0.33 28.71
C THR A 196 -2.56 -0.67 27.23
N ILE A 197 -3.12 0.15 26.35
CA ILE A 197 -3.03 -0.05 24.90
C ILE A 197 -1.65 0.42 24.40
N VAL A 198 -0.99 -0.44 23.62
CA VAL A 198 0.09 -0.07 22.73
C VAL A 198 -0.44 -0.16 21.31
N LEU A 199 -0.47 0.97 20.62
CA LEU A 199 -0.96 1.10 19.26
C LEU A 199 0.22 1.23 18.31
N LEU A 200 0.45 0.20 17.50
CA LEU A 200 1.39 0.27 16.40
C LEU A 200 0.77 1.11 15.28
N GLY A 201 1.30 2.30 15.02
CA GLY A 201 0.72 3.20 14.05
C GLY A 201 1.58 4.42 13.80
N THR A 202 1.44 5.02 12.62
CA THR A 202 2.18 6.23 12.27
C THR A 202 1.58 7.44 12.99
N PRO A 203 2.36 8.18 13.79
CA PRO A 203 1.87 9.34 14.51
C PRO A 203 1.20 10.34 13.57
N LYS A 204 0.08 10.92 14.02
CA LYS A 204 -0.75 11.88 13.27
C LYS A 204 -1.45 11.31 12.03
N HIS A 205 -1.31 10.01 11.71
CA HIS A 205 -2.11 9.39 10.67
C HIS A 205 -3.60 9.49 11.03
N PRO A 206 -4.51 9.81 10.10
CA PRO A 206 -5.94 9.98 10.38
C PRO A 206 -6.58 8.85 11.17
N GLU A 207 -6.26 7.61 10.80
CA GLU A 207 -6.76 6.41 11.49
C GLU A 207 -6.27 6.34 12.94
N VAL A 208 -4.97 6.57 13.18
CA VAL A 208 -4.38 6.59 14.52
C VAL A 208 -5.02 7.70 15.37
N VAL A 209 -5.21 8.89 14.81
CA VAL A 209 -5.89 10.00 15.49
C VAL A 209 -7.34 9.65 15.84
N GLY A 210 -8.05 8.93 14.96
CA GLY A 210 -9.40 8.42 15.22
C GLY A 210 -9.42 7.40 16.36
N LEU A 211 -8.53 6.40 16.31
CA LEU A 211 -8.41 5.34 17.34
C LEU A 211 -8.06 5.91 18.72
N LEU A 212 -7.26 6.97 18.80
CA LEU A 212 -6.96 7.67 20.06
C LEU A 212 -8.20 8.31 20.71
N GLY A 213 -9.29 8.52 19.98
CA GLY A 213 -10.57 8.92 20.57
C GLY A 213 -11.20 7.83 21.44
N PHE A 214 -10.85 6.56 21.22
CA PHE A 214 -11.36 5.40 21.96
C PHE A 214 -10.37 4.92 23.03
N ALA A 215 -9.08 5.26 22.91
CA ALA A 215 -8.08 5.06 23.94
C ALA A 215 -7.14 6.28 24.04
N PRO A 216 -7.55 7.35 24.75
CA PRO A 216 -6.77 8.58 24.86
C PRO A 216 -5.37 8.39 25.48
N ASP A 217 -5.22 7.42 26.36
CA ASP A 217 -3.97 7.10 27.06
C ASP A 217 -3.12 6.04 26.35
N ALA A 218 -3.46 5.66 25.11
CA ALA A 218 -2.69 4.67 24.36
C ALA A 218 -1.26 5.15 24.07
N ILE A 219 -0.31 4.22 24.14
CA ILE A 219 1.08 4.47 23.77
C ILE A 219 1.21 4.18 22.27
N VAL A 220 1.38 5.23 21.46
CA VAL A 220 1.57 5.11 20.01
C VAL A 220 3.04 4.92 19.68
N VAL A 221 3.35 3.92 18.87
CA VAL A 221 4.71 3.61 18.40
C VAL A 221 4.72 3.28 16.91
N ASP A 222 5.77 3.62 16.17
CA ASP A 222 5.90 3.29 14.74
C ASP A 222 7.20 2.53 14.45
N GLU A 223 8.33 3.01 14.96
CA GLU A 223 9.64 2.47 14.66
C GLU A 223 10.32 1.85 15.88
N GLY A 224 11.38 1.07 15.64
CA GLY A 224 12.07 0.32 16.71
C GLY A 224 12.61 1.20 17.84
N GLU A 225 13.02 2.43 17.53
CA GLU A 225 13.51 3.40 18.53
C GLU A 225 12.39 3.82 19.51
N ASP A 226 11.13 3.87 19.05
CA ASP A 226 9.98 4.19 19.90
C ASP A 226 9.70 3.05 20.90
N TRP A 227 10.01 1.81 20.54
CA TRP A 227 9.64 0.63 21.31
C TRP A 227 10.35 0.60 22.66
N ASP A 228 11.58 1.12 22.73
CA ASP A 228 12.32 1.20 23.98
C ASP A 228 11.67 2.11 25.02
N GLN A 229 10.87 3.08 24.57
CA GLN A 229 10.11 3.98 25.44
C GLN A 229 8.86 3.32 26.05
N ILE A 230 8.46 2.13 25.57
CA ILE A 230 7.30 1.40 26.11
C ILE A 230 7.61 0.97 27.56
N PRO A 231 6.91 1.53 28.57
CA PRO A 231 7.16 1.20 29.97
C PRO A 231 6.67 -0.20 30.30
N ARG A 232 7.20 -0.78 31.37
CA ARG A 232 6.65 -2.02 31.92
C ARG A 232 5.30 -1.75 32.59
N LYS A 233 4.29 -2.57 32.28
CA LYS A 233 2.95 -2.49 32.87
C LYS A 233 2.44 -3.89 33.22
N LYS A 234 1.48 -3.98 34.15
CA LYS A 234 0.93 -5.28 34.56
C LYS A 234 0.12 -5.95 33.45
N LYS A 235 -0.81 -5.21 32.85
CA LYS A 235 -1.66 -5.65 31.73
C LYS A 235 -1.43 -4.73 30.53
N MET A 236 -1.03 -5.30 29.40
CA MET A 236 -0.85 -4.57 28.14
C MET A 236 -1.59 -5.27 27.00
N ALA A 237 -2.08 -4.49 26.05
CA ALA A 237 -2.64 -5.01 24.81
C ALA A 237 -1.95 -4.33 23.62
N LEU A 238 -1.49 -5.13 22.66
CA LEU A 238 -0.96 -4.65 21.40
C LEU A 238 -2.06 -4.70 20.35
N ILE A 239 -2.27 -3.57 19.67
CA ILE A 239 -3.15 -3.43 18.50
C ILE A 239 -2.44 -2.63 17.42
N SER A 240 -2.86 -2.75 16.16
CA SER A 240 -2.22 -2.10 15.01
C SER A 240 -3.17 -1.17 14.25
N GLN A 241 -2.63 -0.11 13.67
CA GLN A 241 -3.22 0.53 12.51
C GLN A 241 -3.29 -0.49 11.36
N SER A 242 -4.42 -0.49 10.63
CA SER A 242 -4.84 -1.43 9.59
C SER A 242 -3.85 -1.58 8.43
N THR A 243 -3.04 -0.55 8.18
CA THR A 243 -2.12 -0.43 7.04
C THR A 243 -0.66 -0.62 7.42
N GLN A 244 -0.36 -0.98 8.67
CA GLN A 244 1.01 -1.25 9.09
C GLN A 244 1.54 -2.56 8.48
N PRO A 245 2.86 -2.65 8.22
CA PRO A 245 3.45 -3.87 7.71
C PRO A 245 3.32 -5.04 8.71
N PRO A 246 2.91 -6.25 8.28
CA PRO A 246 2.76 -7.41 9.18
C PRO A 246 4.04 -7.76 9.95
N TRP A 247 5.20 -7.71 9.28
CA TRP A 247 6.49 -7.99 9.91
C TRP A 247 6.81 -7.03 11.07
N LYS A 248 6.31 -5.78 11.01
CA LYS A 248 6.53 -4.78 12.05
C LYS A 248 5.69 -5.11 13.28
N PHE A 249 4.43 -5.51 13.07
CA PHE A 249 3.55 -6.00 14.12
C PHE A 249 4.13 -7.23 14.83
N GLU A 250 4.61 -8.22 14.07
CA GLU A 250 5.23 -9.44 14.61
C GLU A 250 6.45 -9.13 15.48
N LYS A 251 7.33 -8.22 15.03
CA LYS A 251 8.52 -7.82 15.79
C LYS A 251 8.15 -7.09 17.08
N LEU A 252 7.19 -6.17 17.03
CA LEU A 252 6.73 -5.46 18.22
C LEU A 252 6.04 -6.42 19.21
N ALA A 253 5.22 -7.35 18.71
CA ALA A 253 4.60 -8.38 19.53
C ALA A 253 5.65 -9.19 20.30
N ALA A 254 6.69 -9.66 19.60
CA ALA A 254 7.81 -10.39 20.21
C ALA A 254 8.54 -9.55 21.28
N PHE A 255 8.80 -8.27 20.99
CA PHE A 255 9.42 -7.34 21.94
C PHE A 255 8.56 -7.12 23.20
N MET A 256 7.23 -7.02 23.04
CA MET A 256 6.30 -6.75 24.13
C MET A 256 6.13 -7.92 25.10
N VAL A 257 6.47 -9.16 24.71
CA VAL A 257 6.41 -10.33 25.61
C VAL A 257 7.20 -10.07 26.90
N GLY A 258 8.32 -9.35 26.84
CA GLY A 258 9.15 -9.02 28.02
C GLY A 258 8.73 -7.74 28.77
N ARG A 259 7.66 -7.07 28.36
CA ARG A 259 7.25 -5.75 28.87
C ARG A 259 6.03 -5.80 29.80
N SER A 260 5.29 -6.91 29.88
CA SER A 260 4.16 -7.06 30.79
C SER A 260 4.05 -8.43 31.47
N HIS A 261 3.26 -8.49 32.55
CA HIS A 261 2.90 -9.77 33.17
C HIS A 261 1.84 -10.50 32.35
N GLU A 262 0.91 -9.74 31.79
CA GLU A 262 -0.16 -10.19 30.93
C GLU A 262 -0.17 -9.35 29.65
N LEU A 263 -0.14 -10.03 28.51
CA LEU A 263 -0.12 -9.42 27.18
C LEU A 263 -1.24 -10.00 26.33
N LYS A 264 -2.13 -9.14 25.84
CA LYS A 264 -3.03 -9.47 24.74
C LYS A 264 -2.44 -8.97 23.43
N ILE A 265 -2.50 -9.79 22.39
CA ILE A 265 -2.06 -9.40 21.04
C ILE A 265 -3.29 -9.52 20.14
N VAL A 266 -3.74 -8.38 19.63
CA VAL A 266 -4.85 -8.30 18.69
C VAL A 266 -4.28 -7.80 17.37
N ASN A 267 -4.10 -8.72 16.42
CA ASN A 267 -3.67 -8.35 15.09
C ASN A 267 -4.84 -7.76 14.31
N THR A 268 -4.77 -6.46 14.07
CA THR A 268 -5.75 -5.68 13.31
C THR A 268 -5.22 -5.20 11.96
N VAL A 269 -4.04 -5.65 11.53
CA VAL A 269 -3.58 -5.40 10.16
C VAL A 269 -4.60 -5.95 9.18
N CYS A 270 -5.09 -5.11 8.28
CA CYS A 270 -6.18 -5.45 7.38
C CYS A 270 -5.76 -6.58 6.42
N PRO A 271 -6.58 -7.63 6.24
CA PRO A 271 -6.28 -8.71 5.29
C PRO A 271 -6.06 -8.23 3.86
N VAL A 272 -6.70 -7.12 3.47
CA VAL A 272 -6.51 -6.51 2.14
C VAL A 272 -5.09 -5.97 1.98
N THR A 273 -4.53 -5.35 3.01
CA THR A 273 -3.14 -4.88 3.02
C THR A 273 -2.19 -6.06 2.85
N ILE A 274 -2.41 -7.15 3.60
CA ILE A 274 -1.58 -8.36 3.56
C ILE A 274 -1.60 -8.98 2.16
N ARG A 275 -2.79 -9.26 1.63
CA ARG A 275 -2.97 -9.87 0.29
C ARG A 275 -2.35 -9.06 -0.83
N ARG A 276 -2.42 -7.73 -0.73
CA ARG A 276 -1.81 -6.85 -1.73
C ARG A 276 -0.29 -6.89 -1.68
N GLN A 277 0.30 -7.03 -0.49
CA GLN A 277 1.73 -7.23 -0.34
C GLN A 277 2.14 -8.58 -0.96
N GLU A 278 1.38 -9.65 -0.73
CA GLU A 278 1.59 -10.97 -1.34
C GLU A 278 1.54 -10.89 -2.88
N ASP A 279 0.49 -10.27 -3.45
CA ASP A 279 0.35 -10.12 -4.90
C ASP A 279 1.44 -9.26 -5.52
N THR A 280 1.88 -8.23 -4.80
CA THR A 280 2.97 -7.37 -5.27
C THR A 280 4.28 -8.15 -5.33
N ILE A 281 4.54 -9.04 -4.36
CA ILE A 281 5.70 -9.92 -4.37
C ILE A 281 5.59 -10.97 -5.47
N GLU A 282 4.41 -11.57 -5.67
CA GLU A 282 4.14 -12.51 -6.76
C GLU A 282 4.41 -11.84 -8.12
N ALA A 283 3.78 -10.68 -8.38
CA ALA A 283 3.97 -9.93 -9.61
C ALA A 283 5.43 -9.51 -9.81
N ALA A 284 6.11 -9.04 -8.76
CA ALA A 284 7.52 -8.64 -8.85
C ALA A 284 8.43 -9.78 -9.33
N ARG A 285 8.17 -11.02 -8.92
CA ARG A 285 8.98 -12.19 -9.33
C ARG A 285 8.83 -12.58 -10.79
N GLU A 286 7.80 -12.07 -11.47
CA GLU A 286 7.45 -12.44 -12.84
C GLU A 286 7.79 -11.37 -13.88
N VAL A 287 8.34 -10.23 -13.45
CA VAL A 287 8.60 -9.06 -14.31
C VAL A 287 10.02 -8.54 -14.13
N ASP A 288 10.50 -7.77 -15.11
CA ASP A 288 11.84 -7.17 -15.07
C ASP A 288 11.87 -5.88 -14.24
N LEU A 289 10.74 -5.16 -14.19
CA LEU A 289 10.59 -3.91 -13.47
C LEU A 289 9.16 -3.75 -12.94
N MET A 290 9.04 -3.23 -11.72
CA MET A 290 7.75 -2.87 -11.11
C MET A 290 7.53 -1.35 -11.11
N VAL A 291 6.33 -0.92 -11.49
CA VAL A 291 5.83 0.44 -11.30
C VAL A 291 4.80 0.42 -10.19
N VAL A 292 5.08 1.12 -9.10
CA VAL A 292 4.20 1.23 -7.93
C VAL A 292 3.54 2.59 -7.94
N VAL A 293 2.23 2.61 -8.20
CA VAL A 293 1.46 3.86 -8.33
C VAL A 293 0.84 4.25 -6.98
N GLY A 294 1.04 5.50 -6.58
CA GLY A 294 0.39 6.11 -5.43
C GLY A 294 1.25 7.17 -4.74
N GLY A 295 0.60 7.95 -3.87
CA GLY A 295 1.20 9.12 -3.23
C GLY A 295 2.55 8.85 -2.54
N ARG A 296 3.51 9.76 -2.70
CA ARG A 296 4.86 9.65 -2.12
C ARG A 296 4.89 9.64 -0.59
N SER A 297 3.84 10.13 0.05
CA SER A 297 3.66 10.10 1.50
C SER A 297 2.99 8.82 2.02
N SER A 298 2.40 7.99 1.15
CA SER A 298 1.66 6.79 1.54
C SER A 298 2.60 5.70 2.08
N ALA A 299 2.46 5.36 3.36
CA ALA A 299 3.21 4.28 4.00
C ALA A 299 2.98 2.93 3.29
N ASN A 300 1.73 2.64 2.89
CA ASN A 300 1.41 1.43 2.13
C ASN A 300 2.13 1.41 0.78
N THR A 301 2.13 2.52 0.02
CA THR A 301 2.78 2.58 -1.30
C THR A 301 4.29 2.43 -1.19
N LYS A 302 4.91 3.03 -0.17
CA LYS A 302 6.34 2.84 0.14
C LYS A 302 6.65 1.39 0.48
N GLU A 303 5.79 0.74 1.27
CA GLU A 303 5.97 -0.67 1.64
C GLU A 303 5.88 -1.59 0.42
N LEU A 304 4.92 -1.38 -0.49
CA LEU A 304 4.85 -2.14 -1.76
C LEU A 304 6.14 -1.99 -2.58
N THR A 305 6.67 -0.77 -2.68
CA THR A 305 7.94 -0.50 -3.37
C THR A 305 9.11 -1.23 -2.71
N ARG A 306 9.18 -1.21 -1.38
CA ARG A 306 10.20 -1.92 -0.60
C ARG A 306 10.13 -3.44 -0.81
N LEU A 307 8.92 -4.00 -0.87
CA LEU A 307 8.69 -5.42 -1.09
C LEU A 307 9.15 -5.90 -2.47
N CYS A 308 8.97 -5.10 -3.52
CA CYS A 308 9.54 -5.39 -4.84
C CYS A 308 11.08 -5.53 -4.76
N GLY A 309 11.74 -4.61 -4.03
CA GLY A 309 13.18 -4.68 -3.80
C GLY A 309 13.62 -5.94 -3.03
N ILE A 310 12.84 -6.36 -2.03
CA ILE A 310 13.08 -7.64 -1.32
C ILE A 310 12.91 -8.84 -2.25
N ALA A 311 11.95 -8.79 -3.16
CA ALA A 311 11.72 -9.84 -4.16
C ALA A 311 12.85 -9.91 -5.21
N GLY A 312 13.76 -8.92 -5.24
CA GLY A 312 14.88 -8.84 -6.18
C GLY A 312 14.58 -8.04 -7.44
N THR A 313 13.43 -7.39 -7.51
CA THR A 313 12.95 -6.70 -8.73
C THR A 313 13.06 -5.20 -8.55
N ARG A 314 13.66 -4.53 -9.54
CA ARG A 314 13.75 -3.06 -9.55
C ARG A 314 12.34 -2.47 -9.54
N ALA A 315 12.10 -1.49 -8.68
CA ALA A 315 10.83 -0.79 -8.61
C ALA A 315 10.99 0.74 -8.70
N ILE A 316 10.06 1.38 -9.40
CA ILE A 316 9.90 2.84 -9.41
C ILE A 316 8.55 3.21 -8.82
N GLN A 317 8.51 4.24 -7.98
CA GLN A 317 7.27 4.77 -7.43
C GLN A 317 6.88 6.07 -8.15
N ILE A 318 5.63 6.13 -8.61
CA ILE A 318 5.05 7.29 -9.30
C ILE A 318 3.69 7.64 -8.68
N GLU A 319 3.25 8.89 -8.81
CA GLU A 319 1.92 9.32 -8.35
C GLU A 319 0.86 9.21 -9.45
N GLY A 320 1.28 9.15 -10.72
CA GLY A 320 0.40 8.91 -11.86
C GLY A 320 1.12 9.07 -13.20
N VAL A 321 0.36 9.09 -14.30
CA VAL A 321 0.89 9.14 -15.68
C VAL A 321 1.80 10.34 -15.97
N ARG A 322 1.64 11.45 -15.23
CA ARG A 322 2.43 12.67 -15.41
C ARG A 322 3.90 12.50 -15.01
N ASP A 323 4.18 11.56 -14.11
CA ASP A 323 5.55 11.24 -13.68
C ASP A 323 6.30 10.42 -14.75
N LEU A 324 5.62 9.97 -15.81
CA LEU A 324 6.18 9.21 -16.93
C LEU A 324 6.45 10.16 -18.11
N GLU A 325 7.58 10.86 -18.03
CA GLU A 325 8.01 11.85 -19.03
C GLU A 325 8.72 11.19 -20.23
N ASP A 326 9.56 10.19 -19.98
CA ASP A 326 10.33 9.47 -20.99
C ASP A 326 10.43 7.95 -20.71
N GLY A 327 10.96 7.21 -21.68
CA GLY A 327 11.11 5.75 -21.63
C GLY A 327 12.38 5.24 -20.93
N GLY A 328 13.29 6.12 -20.50
CA GLY A 328 14.59 5.77 -19.93
C GLY A 328 14.52 4.86 -18.69
N PRO A 329 13.59 5.07 -17.75
CA PRO A 329 13.43 4.17 -16.60
C PRO A 329 13.13 2.71 -16.95
N PHE A 330 12.67 2.44 -18.17
CA PHE A 330 12.25 1.13 -18.67
C PHE A 330 13.29 0.47 -19.60
N GLU A 331 14.47 1.08 -19.78
CA GLU A 331 15.51 0.55 -20.66
C GLU A 331 15.92 -0.87 -20.24
N GLY A 332 15.82 -1.81 -21.18
CA GLY A 332 16.17 -3.22 -20.96
C GLY A 332 15.08 -4.07 -20.34
N ALA A 333 13.97 -3.48 -19.88
CA ALA A 333 12.81 -4.24 -19.40
C ALA A 333 11.96 -4.74 -20.58
N ARG A 334 11.61 -6.03 -20.58
CA ARG A 334 10.71 -6.66 -21.56
C ARG A 334 9.31 -6.83 -20.98
N VAL A 335 9.21 -7.21 -19.71
CA VAL A 335 7.95 -7.33 -18.98
C VAL A 335 7.96 -6.32 -17.84
N VAL A 336 6.94 -5.44 -17.80
CA VAL A 336 6.79 -4.45 -16.75
C VAL A 336 5.52 -4.72 -15.95
N GLY A 337 5.65 -4.84 -14.63
CA GLY A 337 4.53 -4.98 -13.71
C GLY A 337 4.06 -3.63 -13.20
N VAL A 338 2.76 -3.48 -12.97
CA VAL A 338 2.13 -2.28 -12.41
C VAL A 338 1.28 -2.69 -11.21
N THR A 339 1.46 -2.02 -10.08
CA THR A 339 0.63 -2.18 -8.88
C THR A 339 0.28 -0.82 -8.29
N GLY A 340 -0.69 -0.77 -7.38
CA GLY A 340 -1.21 0.47 -6.81
C GLY A 340 -1.38 0.40 -5.30
N GLY A 341 -1.25 1.55 -4.64
CA GLY A 341 -1.63 1.68 -3.22
C GLY A 341 -3.14 1.51 -3.00
N THR A 342 -3.56 1.33 -1.74
CA THR A 342 -4.98 1.19 -1.36
C THR A 342 -5.89 2.36 -1.72
N SER A 343 -5.30 3.52 -1.98
CA SER A 343 -5.96 4.76 -2.37
C SER A 343 -5.75 5.10 -3.85
N THR A 344 -5.28 4.17 -4.68
CA THR A 344 -5.08 4.39 -6.12
C THR A 344 -6.22 3.72 -6.90
N PRO A 345 -6.99 4.45 -7.71
CA PRO A 345 -7.96 3.88 -8.64
C PRO A 345 -7.31 2.85 -9.56
N ILE A 346 -8.06 1.82 -9.98
CA ILE A 346 -7.52 0.83 -10.91
C ILE A 346 -7.38 1.41 -12.33
N GLU A 347 -8.21 2.40 -12.65
CA GLU A 347 -8.20 3.18 -13.88
C GLU A 347 -6.89 3.96 -14.04
N ASP A 348 -6.30 4.45 -12.93
CA ASP A 348 -4.99 5.10 -12.95
C ASP A 348 -3.88 4.09 -13.32
N LEU A 349 -4.02 2.82 -12.90
CA LEU A 349 -3.06 1.76 -13.24
C LEU A 349 -3.16 1.38 -14.72
N HIS A 350 -4.37 1.36 -15.29
CA HIS A 350 -4.58 1.17 -16.72
C HIS A 350 -3.95 2.32 -17.53
N ALA A 351 -4.20 3.56 -17.13
CA ALA A 351 -3.61 4.73 -17.79
C ALA A 351 -2.08 4.71 -17.74
N VAL A 352 -1.50 4.30 -16.60
CA VAL A 352 -0.05 4.07 -16.44
C VAL A 352 0.44 2.94 -17.35
N ALA A 353 -0.23 1.80 -17.38
CA ALA A 353 0.11 0.66 -18.24
C ALA A 353 0.17 1.07 -19.71
N LYS A 354 -0.87 1.75 -20.20
CA LYS A 354 -0.93 2.30 -21.55
C LYS A 354 0.23 3.26 -21.81
N ARG A 355 0.47 4.21 -20.90
CA ARG A 355 1.52 5.22 -21.05
C ARG A 355 2.92 4.60 -21.14
N ILE A 356 3.19 3.54 -20.38
CA ILE A 356 4.46 2.81 -20.45
C ILE A 356 4.64 2.18 -21.84
N LEU A 357 3.60 1.56 -22.40
CA LEU A 357 3.66 0.97 -23.75
C LEU A 357 3.86 2.03 -24.84
N GLU A 358 3.23 3.19 -24.71
CA GLU A 358 3.44 4.32 -25.65
C GLU A 358 4.90 4.79 -25.64
N LEU A 359 5.49 4.97 -24.46
CA LEU A 359 6.84 5.48 -24.28
C LEU A 359 7.91 4.44 -24.61
N ALA A 360 7.82 3.28 -23.99
CA ALA A 360 8.88 2.27 -23.93
C ALA A 360 8.49 0.92 -24.55
N GLY A 361 7.35 0.84 -25.23
CA GLY A 361 6.96 -0.36 -25.96
C GLY A 361 7.84 -0.64 -27.19
N THR A 362 7.98 -1.92 -27.54
CA THR A 362 8.39 -2.36 -28.88
C THR A 362 7.44 -1.80 -29.94
N PRO A 363 7.80 -1.77 -31.24
CA PRO A 363 6.90 -1.26 -32.28
C PRO A 363 5.51 -1.89 -32.26
N ASP A 364 5.41 -3.20 -32.03
CA ASP A 364 4.13 -3.92 -31.89
C ASP A 364 3.39 -3.52 -30.60
N ALA A 365 4.09 -3.50 -29.46
CA ALA A 365 3.50 -3.17 -28.18
C ALA A 365 2.97 -1.73 -28.15
N ARG A 366 3.69 -0.79 -28.76
CA ARG A 366 3.28 0.61 -28.93
C ARG A 366 2.08 0.75 -29.86
N ALA A 367 2.06 0.01 -30.99
CA ALA A 367 0.93 0.03 -31.93
C ALA A 367 -0.36 -0.52 -31.30
N ASN A 368 -0.24 -1.45 -30.35
CA ASN A 368 -1.35 -2.11 -29.67
C ASN A 368 -1.49 -1.70 -28.19
N ALA A 369 -1.01 -0.50 -27.82
CA ALA A 369 -0.89 -0.08 -26.42
C ALA A 369 -2.22 -0.14 -25.64
N GLU A 370 -3.30 0.38 -26.24
CA GLU A 370 -4.65 0.34 -25.64
C GLU A 370 -5.11 -1.09 -25.38
N ALA A 371 -5.10 -1.94 -26.42
CA ALA A 371 -5.59 -3.31 -26.33
C ALA A 371 -4.77 -4.16 -25.33
N LYS A 372 -3.45 -3.93 -25.23
CA LYS A 372 -2.59 -4.59 -24.25
C LYS A 372 -2.86 -4.10 -22.83
N ALA A 373 -3.08 -2.80 -22.63
CA ALA A 373 -3.46 -2.26 -21.33
C ALA A 373 -4.85 -2.76 -20.89
N ASP A 374 -5.82 -2.83 -21.81
CA ASP A 374 -7.15 -3.40 -21.57
C ASP A 374 -7.09 -4.87 -21.16
N ALA A 375 -6.26 -5.67 -21.84
CA ALA A 375 -6.07 -7.07 -21.50
C ALA A 375 -5.47 -7.24 -20.10
N ALA A 376 -4.41 -6.51 -19.76
CA ALA A 376 -3.79 -6.53 -18.44
C ALA A 376 -4.75 -6.07 -17.35
N PHE A 377 -5.56 -5.05 -17.64
CA PHE A 377 -6.60 -4.55 -16.75
C PHE A 377 -7.71 -5.56 -16.53
N ALA A 378 -8.22 -6.19 -17.59
CA ALA A 378 -9.27 -7.19 -17.51
C ALA A 378 -8.83 -8.40 -16.68
N GLU A 379 -7.58 -8.83 -16.83
CA GLU A 379 -6.99 -9.91 -16.02
C GLU A 379 -6.95 -9.53 -14.52
N ALA A 380 -6.44 -8.35 -14.19
CA ALA A 380 -6.39 -7.85 -12.81
C ALA A 380 -7.77 -7.59 -12.21
N ALA A 381 -8.75 -7.16 -13.02
CA ALA A 381 -10.11 -6.85 -12.61
C ALA A 381 -11.03 -8.08 -12.45
N THR A 382 -10.53 -9.28 -12.80
CA THR A 382 -11.26 -10.54 -12.61
C THR A 382 -11.73 -10.69 -11.16
N PRO A 383 -12.91 -11.26 -10.88
CA PRO A 383 -13.42 -11.40 -9.51
C PRO A 383 -12.46 -12.10 -8.54
N ALA A 384 -11.65 -13.06 -9.03
CA ALA A 384 -10.61 -13.72 -8.25
C ALA A 384 -9.44 -12.78 -7.87
N GLY A 385 -9.22 -11.73 -8.67
CA GLY A 385 -8.22 -10.69 -8.47
C GLY A 385 -8.77 -9.39 -7.87
N ARG A 386 -10.01 -9.32 -7.34
CA ARG A 386 -10.49 -8.11 -6.65
C ARG A 386 -10.10 -8.12 -5.18
N THR A 387 -9.77 -6.94 -4.64
CA THR A 387 -9.58 -6.74 -3.19
C THR A 387 -10.83 -6.97 -2.36
N THR A 388 -12.01 -7.01 -2.97
CA THR A 388 -13.27 -7.49 -2.37
C THR A 388 -14.29 -7.84 -3.43
N SER A 389 -14.92 -9.00 -3.28
CA SER A 389 -16.14 -9.46 -3.95
C SER A 389 -17.35 -8.95 -3.15
N LEU A 390 -18.41 -8.33 -3.69
CA LEU A 390 -19.51 -8.91 -4.47
C LEU A 390 -20.52 -7.79 -4.88
N PRO A 391 -21.50 -8.02 -5.78
CA PRO A 391 -21.51 -8.84 -7.00
C PRO A 391 -21.43 -7.95 -8.27
N ALA A 392 -21.23 -8.57 -9.43
CA ALA A 392 -21.31 -7.89 -10.71
C ALA A 392 -22.77 -7.45 -10.99
N ALA A 393 -23.01 -6.15 -11.15
CA ALA A 393 -24.27 -5.66 -11.69
C ALA A 393 -24.12 -5.42 -13.20
N ASN A 394 -24.97 -6.11 -13.97
CA ASN A 394 -25.33 -5.92 -15.37
C ASN A 394 -24.32 -6.35 -16.46
N VAL A 395 -24.28 -7.66 -16.73
CA VAL A 395 -24.16 -8.13 -18.12
C VAL A 395 -25.59 -8.34 -18.64
N PRO A 396 -26.03 -7.63 -19.70
CA PRO A 396 -27.35 -7.85 -20.27
C PRO A 396 -27.38 -9.25 -20.91
N THR A 397 -28.23 -10.14 -20.39
CA THR A 397 -28.56 -11.38 -21.07
C THR A 397 -29.34 -11.06 -22.33
N VAL A 398 -28.71 -11.35 -23.47
CA VAL A 398 -29.35 -11.39 -24.79
C VAL A 398 -30.50 -12.39 -24.71
N ALA A 399 -31.71 -11.90 -25.04
CA ALA A 399 -32.88 -12.74 -25.21
C ALA A 399 -32.66 -13.73 -26.36
N ALA A 400 -32.94 -15.01 -26.14
CA ALA A 400 -33.10 -15.98 -27.20
C ALA A 400 -34.11 -17.05 -26.81
N GLY A 401 -35.18 -17.16 -27.60
CA GLY A 401 -35.91 -18.39 -27.89
C GLY A 401 -37.03 -18.76 -26.94
#